data_AF-A0A1F4C6F5-F1
#
_entry.id   AF-A0A1F4C6F5-F1
#
_cell.length_a   1.000
_cell.length_b   1.000
_cell.length_c   1.000
_cell.angle_alpha   90.00
_cell.angle_beta   90.00
_cell.angle_gamma   90.00
#
_symmetry.space_group_name_H-M   'P 1'
#
loop_
_entity.id
_entity.type
_entity.pdbx_description
1 polymer ?
#
loop_
_entity_poly.entity_id
_entity_poly.type
_entity_poly.pdbx_seq_one_letter_code
_entity_poly.pdbx_strand_id
1 'polypeptide(L)'
;ATMHKAGDIVEMWNLFDFKTARNDYFSPSEPLFSQRVRAEYDCKTERTRILAITGHSGNMGTGDAVYSVFDIGEWEPVPAETIVRTLWNTACGK
;
A
#
# COMPACT_ATOMS: atom_id res chain seq x y z
N ALA A 1 3.39 -7.12 9.38
CA ALA A 1 3.30 -7.03 7.92
C ALA A 1 3.48 -8.43 7.34
N THR A 2 2.69 -8.80 6.34
CA THR A 2 2.95 -10.02 5.56
C THR A 2 3.93 -9.64 4.46
N MET A 3 5.12 -10.25 4.46
CA MET A 3 6.19 -9.97 3.51
C MET A 3 6.66 -11.24 2.84
N HIS A 4 6.95 -11.15 1.56
CA HIS A 4 7.54 -12.23 0.77
C HIS A 4 8.70 -11.67 -0.04
N LYS A 5 9.88 -12.31 0.04
CA LYS A 5 11.10 -11.87 -0.65
C LYS A 5 11.46 -12.84 -1.76
N ALA A 6 11.72 -12.31 -2.95
CA ALA A 6 12.22 -13.04 -4.11
C ALA A 6 13.41 -12.27 -4.72
N GLY A 7 14.63 -12.71 -4.41
CA GLY A 7 15.84 -11.99 -4.80
C GLY A 7 15.91 -10.59 -4.15
N ASP A 8 16.03 -9.55 -4.98
CA ASP A 8 16.07 -8.15 -4.56
C ASP A 8 14.69 -7.51 -4.42
N ILE A 9 13.62 -8.23 -4.78
CA ILE A 9 12.24 -7.75 -4.72
C ILE A 9 11.56 -8.28 -3.46
N VAL A 10 10.91 -7.37 -2.72
CA VAL A 10 10.08 -7.70 -1.56
C VAL A 10 8.64 -7.29 -1.84
N GLU A 11 7.72 -8.25 -1.86
CA GLU A 11 6.28 -7.98 -1.81
C GLU A 11 5.85 -7.79 -0.36
N MET A 12 5.11 -6.72 -0.08
CA MET A 12 4.60 -6.41 1.26
C MET A 12 3.18 -5.87 1.21
N TRP A 13 2.37 -6.32 2.19
CA TRP A 13 1.09 -5.70 2.49
C TRP A 13 1.23 -4.57 3.50
N ASN A 14 0.78 -3.38 3.10
CA ASN A 14 0.68 -2.18 3.91
C ASN A 14 -0.78 -1.99 4.35
N LEU A 15 -0.99 -1.62 5.61
CA LEU A 15 -2.29 -1.28 6.14
C LEU A 15 -2.24 0.15 6.67
N PHE A 16 -3.05 1.02 6.08
CA PHE A 16 -3.25 2.38 6.54
C PHE A 16 -4.59 2.43 7.27
N ASP A 17 -4.53 2.66 8.58
CA ASP A 17 -5.72 2.83 9.42
C ASP A 17 -5.94 4.31 9.72
N PHE A 18 -7.12 4.81 9.40
CA PHE A 18 -7.46 6.22 9.56
C PHE A 18 -8.24 6.43 10.85
N LYS A 19 -7.86 7.47 11.60
CA LYS A 19 -8.56 7.86 12.84
C LYS A 19 -10.02 8.26 12.59
N THR A 20 -10.30 8.80 11.40
CA THR A 20 -11.62 9.22 10.98
C THR A 20 -11.85 8.77 9.54
N ALA A 21 -13.11 8.48 9.23
CA ALA A 21 -13.54 8.16 7.88
C ALA A 21 -13.13 9.27 6.92
N ARG A 22 -12.69 8.90 5.71
CA ARG A 22 -12.32 9.83 4.66
C ARG A 22 -12.74 9.28 3.31
N ASN A 23 -13.05 10.17 2.37
CA ASN A 23 -13.20 9.80 0.97
C ASN A 23 -11.82 9.85 0.32
N ASP A 24 -11.62 9.06 -0.72
CA ASP A 24 -10.39 9.08 -1.48
C ASP A 24 -10.68 9.13 -2.99
N TYR A 25 -9.63 9.02 -3.79
CA TYR A 25 -9.75 9.10 -5.25
C TYR A 25 -10.59 7.96 -5.83
N PHE A 26 -10.49 6.75 -5.28
CA PHE A 26 -11.20 5.57 -5.79
C PHE A 26 -12.64 5.48 -5.26
N SER A 27 -12.93 6.15 -4.14
CA SER A 27 -14.25 6.26 -3.55
C SER A 27 -14.55 7.70 -3.12
N PRO A 28 -14.96 8.56 -4.06
CA PRO A 28 -15.26 9.95 -3.78
C PRO A 28 -16.59 10.15 -3.03
N SER A 29 -17.49 9.16 -3.06
CA SER A 29 -18.83 9.23 -2.44
C SER A 29 -18.99 8.34 -1.22
N GLU A 30 -18.16 7.31 -1.03
CA GLU A 30 -18.25 6.41 0.12
C GLU A 30 -17.00 6.53 1.00
N PRO A 31 -17.15 6.94 2.27
CA PRO A 31 -16.02 7.08 3.17
C PRO A 31 -15.45 5.73 3.58
N LEU A 32 -14.14 5.67 3.73
CA LEU A 32 -13.40 4.50 4.17
C LEU A 32 -12.62 4.80 5.45
N PHE A 33 -12.41 3.77 6.26
CA PHE A 33 -11.71 3.86 7.55
C PHE A 33 -10.32 3.23 7.48
N SER A 34 -10.07 2.35 6.51
CA SER A 34 -8.74 1.80 6.29
C SER A 34 -8.49 1.43 4.83
N GLN A 35 -7.22 1.36 4.46
CA GLN A 35 -6.76 0.89 3.15
C GLN A 35 -5.72 -0.20 3.31
N ARG A 36 -5.86 -1.25 2.52
CA ARG A 36 -4.86 -2.30 2.40
C ARG A 36 -4.21 -2.21 1.01
N VAL A 37 -2.89 -2.05 0.98
CA VAL A 37 -2.10 -1.88 -0.24
C VAL A 37 -1.11 -3.03 -0.38
N ARG A 38 -1.13 -3.73 -1.50
CA ARG A 38 -0.09 -4.70 -1.87
C ARG A 38 0.91 -4.00 -2.78
N ALA A 39 2.16 -3.94 -2.35
CA ALA A 39 3.22 -3.30 -3.12
C ALA A 39 4.43 -4.21 -3.22
N GLU A 40 5.18 -4.05 -4.30
CA GLU A 40 6.53 -4.60 -4.43
C GLU A 40 7.56 -3.49 -4.32
N TYR A 41 8.67 -3.83 -3.69
CA TYR A 41 9.81 -2.96 -3.45
C TYR A 41 11.07 -3.60 -4.02
N ASP A 42 11.74 -2.92 -4.94
CA ASP A 42 13.07 -3.30 -5.42
C ASP A 42 14.12 -2.68 -4.48
N CYS A 43 14.75 -3.52 -3.67
CA CYS A 43 15.74 -3.12 -2.67
C CYS A 43 17.10 -2.74 -3.26
N LYS A 44 17.35 -3.09 -4.53
CA LYS A 44 18.58 -2.81 -5.25
C LYS A 44 18.51 -1.51 -6.04
N THR A 45 17.40 -1.26 -6.74
CA THR A 45 17.24 -0.06 -7.59
C THR A 45 16.42 1.06 -6.97
N GLU A 46 15.97 0.88 -5.72
CA GLU A 46 15.14 1.85 -4.97
C GLU A 46 13.85 2.22 -5.70
N ARG A 47 13.14 1.20 -6.21
CA ARG A 47 11.86 1.36 -6.91
C ARG A 47 10.73 0.66 -6.18
N THR A 48 9.51 1.10 -6.45
CA THR A 48 8.29 0.51 -5.92
C THR A 48 7.24 0.39 -7.03
N ARG A 49 6.33 -0.56 -6.90
CA ARG A 49 5.08 -0.59 -7.68
C ARG A 49 3.92 -1.07 -6.83
N ILE A 50 2.72 -0.57 -7.12
CA ILE A 50 1.51 -1.02 -6.44
C ILE A 50 0.85 -2.11 -7.28
N LEU A 51 0.59 -3.26 -6.65
CA LEU A 51 -0.09 -4.40 -7.27
C LEU A 51 -1.60 -4.35 -7.02
N ALA A 52 -2.02 -3.93 -5.82
CA ALA A 52 -3.43 -3.86 -5.46
C ALA A 52 -3.69 -2.85 -4.35
N ILE A 53 -4.89 -2.26 -4.36
CA ILE A 53 -5.41 -1.43 -3.27
C ILE A 53 -6.86 -1.84 -3.01
N THR A 54 -7.19 -2.04 -1.73
CA THR A 54 -8.56 -2.24 -1.27
C THR A 54 -8.86 -1.21 -0.18
N GLY A 55 -9.94 -0.46 -0.36
CA GLY A 55 -10.51 0.42 0.66
C GLY A 55 -11.59 -0.31 1.46
N HIS A 56 -11.63 -0.10 2.77
CA HIS A 56 -12.55 -0.80 3.68
C HIS A 56 -13.42 0.17 4.48
N SER A 57 -14.69 -0.19 4.70
CA SER A 57 -15.64 0.59 5.48
C SER A 57 -15.41 0.50 6.99
N GLY A 58 -14.56 -0.41 7.46
CA GLY A 58 -14.11 -0.51 8.85
C GLY A 58 -12.62 -0.23 9.04
N ASN A 59 -12.23 -0.01 10.29
CA ASN A 59 -10.83 0.13 10.68
C ASN A 59 -10.08 -1.21 10.51
N MET A 60 -8.76 -1.12 10.37
CA MET A 60 -7.84 -2.27 10.35
C MET A 60 -8.16 -3.33 9.27
N GLY A 61 -8.76 -2.92 8.15
CA GLY A 61 -9.16 -3.82 7.06
C GLY A 61 -10.42 -4.63 7.33
N THR A 62 -11.23 -4.23 8.31
CA THR A 62 -12.53 -4.86 8.63
C THR A 62 -13.68 -4.22 7.87
N GLY A 63 -14.86 -4.83 7.92
CA GLY A 63 -16.03 -4.38 7.17
C GLY A 63 -15.94 -4.71 5.68
N ASP A 64 -16.87 -4.13 4.93
CA ASP A 64 -16.98 -4.37 3.49
C ASP A 64 -15.90 -3.64 2.71
N ALA A 65 -15.50 -4.23 1.58
CA ALA A 65 -14.64 -3.55 0.62
C ALA A 65 -15.47 -2.50 -0.12
N VAL A 66 -15.11 -1.23 0.05
CA VAL A 66 -15.72 -0.09 -0.63
C VAL A 66 -15.27 -0.04 -2.10
N TYR A 67 -14.01 -0.35 -2.35
CA TYR A 67 -13.47 -0.56 -3.69
C TYR A 67 -12.31 -1.55 -3.65
N SER A 68 -11.97 -2.13 -4.80
CA SER A 68 -10.73 -2.87 -5.00
C SER A 68 -10.21 -2.63 -6.40
N VAL A 69 -8.95 -2.22 -6.49
CA VAL A 69 -8.25 -2.00 -7.76
C VAL A 69 -7.01 -2.88 -7.78
N PHE A 70 -6.78 -3.51 -8.92
CA PHE A 70 -5.66 -4.42 -9.17
C PHE A 70 -4.84 -3.92 -10.36
N ASP A 71 -3.61 -4.41 -10.49
CA ASP A 71 -2.72 -4.16 -11.63
C ASP A 71 -2.47 -2.67 -11.90
N ILE A 72 -2.31 -1.89 -10.83
CA ILE A 72 -2.25 -0.43 -10.88
C ILE A 72 -0.94 0.08 -11.51
N GLY A 73 0.20 -0.48 -11.14
CA GLY A 73 1.46 0.26 -11.20
C GLY A 73 2.56 -0.31 -12.07
N GLU A 74 3.14 0.59 -12.87
CA GLU A 74 4.51 0.51 -13.34
C GLU A 74 5.52 0.72 -12.19
N TRP A 75 6.79 0.45 -12.44
CA TRP A 75 7.85 0.71 -11.48
C TRP A 75 8.20 2.18 -11.41
N GLU A 76 8.07 2.77 -10.21
CA GLU A 76 8.38 4.16 -9.94
C GLU A 76 9.54 4.28 -8.94
N PRO A 77 10.38 5.34 -9.01
CA PRO A 77 11.38 5.62 -7.99
C PRO A 77 10.73 5.85 -6.62
N VAL A 78 11.35 5.35 -5.55
CA VAL A 78 10.91 5.62 -4.17
C VAL A 78 11.22 7.08 -3.81
N PRO A 79 10.22 7.94 -3.57
CA PRO A 79 10.47 9.35 -3.29
C PRO A 79 11.07 9.54 -1.89
N ALA A 80 12.07 10.43 -1.78
CA ALA A 80 12.67 10.81 -0.49
C ALA A 80 11.63 11.50 0.42
N GLU A 81 11.81 11.37 1.74
CA GLU A 81 10.98 12.04 2.76
C GLU A 81 9.47 11.71 2.69
N THR A 82 9.11 10.53 2.18
CA THR A 82 7.72 10.06 2.12
C THR A 82 7.50 8.80 2.95
N ILE A 83 6.24 8.49 3.25
CA ILE A 83 5.86 7.21 3.85
C ILE A 83 6.30 6.01 3.01
N VAL A 84 6.35 6.17 1.68
CA VAL A 84 6.83 5.13 0.75
C VAL A 84 8.28 4.78 1.03
N ARG A 85 9.13 5.79 1.33
CA ARG A 85 10.53 5.55 1.75
C ARG A 85 10.62 4.75 3.05
N THR A 86 9.79 5.07 4.04
CA THR A 86 9.75 4.31 5.30
C THR A 86 9.30 2.86 5.09
N LEU A 87 8.32 2.64 4.22
CA LEU A 87 7.85 1.29 3.87
C LEU A 87 8.92 0.52 3.11
N TRP A 88 9.60 1.12 2.13
CA TRP A 88 10.71 0.49 1.42
C TRP A 88 11.87 0.14 2.37
N ASN A 89 12.25 1.05 3.26
CA ASN A 89 13.25 0.79 4.31
C ASN A 89 12.85 -0.42 5.16
N THR A 90 11.58 -0.50 5.57
CA THR A 90 11.03 -1.62 6.35
C THR A 90 11.09 -2.94 5.56
N ALA A 91 10.65 -2.94 4.31
CA ALA A 91 10.66 -4.11 3.44
C ALA A 91 12.09 -4.61 3.16
N CYS A 92 13.03 -3.68 2.97
CA CYS A 92 14.41 -3.97 2.59
C CYS A 92 15.39 -4.10 3.77
N GLY A 93 14.96 -3.78 4.99
CA GLY A 93 15.79 -3.81 6.19
C GLY A 93 16.88 -2.72 6.21
N LYS A 94 16.54 -1.49 5.83
CA LYS A 94 17.45 -0.33 5.76
C LYS A 94 17.07 0.80 6.72
#